data_AF-A0ABC9U472-F1
#
_entry.id   AF-A0ABC9U472-F1
#
_cell.length_a   1.000
_cell.length_b   1.000
_cell.length_c   1.000
_cell.angle_alpha   90.00
_cell.angle_beta   90.00
_cell.angle_gamma   90.00
#
_symmetry.space_group_name_H-M   'P 1'
#
loop_
_entity.id
_entity.type
_entity.pdbx_description
1 polymer ?
#
loop_
_entity_poly.entity_id
_entity_poly.type
_entity_poly.pdbx_seq_one_letter_code
_entity_poly.pdbx_strand_id
1 'polypeptide(L)'
;MEKQQLLYGVKYGDKVHFDFAVRLPVVSDTIEALRATDEACGTTEGAAANMYYRVAVMACAITALGDVPKEEITAELLLNELNDDDFDLIDAQIEAIKKKADGFEQKLTGYRTLVLALGRYGISEQQIGSMTRTELDGYTEALARLHGKKTGQTTTRTTRTVKSQRRKKVGKRR
;
A
#
# COMPACT_ATOMS: atom_id res chain seq x y z
N MET A 1 -13.26 -5.49 -7.49
CA MET A 1 -12.16 -4.51 -7.37
C MET A 1 -12.77 -3.20 -6.90
N GLU A 2 -12.11 -2.46 -5.99
CA GLU A 2 -12.52 -1.08 -5.69
C GLU A 2 -12.47 -0.29 -7.00
N LYS A 3 -13.59 0.31 -7.42
CA LYS A 3 -13.62 1.16 -8.61
C LYS A 3 -12.94 2.47 -8.27
N GLN A 4 -11.82 2.74 -8.93
CA GLN A 4 -11.15 4.04 -8.86
C GLN A 4 -11.57 4.86 -10.06
N GLN A 5 -11.77 6.17 -9.84
CA GLN A 5 -12.23 7.09 -10.87
C GLN A 5 -11.26 8.25 -10.99
N LEU A 6 -10.98 8.61 -12.24
CA LEU A 6 -10.32 9.85 -12.62
C LEU A 6 -11.23 11.05 -12.38
N LEU A 7 -10.63 12.22 -12.17
CA LEU A 7 -11.30 13.49 -11.95
C LEU A 7 -11.77 14.10 -13.28
N TYR A 8 -10.92 14.11 -14.30
CA TYR A 8 -11.24 14.70 -15.61
C TYR A 8 -11.41 13.63 -16.69
N GLY A 9 -10.76 12.49 -16.51
CA GLY A 9 -10.87 11.33 -17.39
C GLY A 9 -9.99 11.45 -18.63
N VAL A 10 -9.89 10.35 -19.35
CA VAL A 10 -9.12 10.25 -20.60
C VAL A 10 -10.10 10.17 -21.77
N LYS A 11 -9.93 11.03 -22.77
CA LYS A 11 -10.74 10.97 -23.99
C LYS A 11 -10.20 9.89 -24.93
N TYR A 12 -11.08 9.05 -25.44
CA TYR A 12 -10.77 8.09 -26.49
C TYR A 12 -11.96 7.98 -27.45
N GLY A 13 -11.72 8.29 -28.73
CA GLY A 13 -12.78 8.50 -29.71
C GLY A 13 -13.74 9.61 -29.29
N ASP A 14 -15.04 9.30 -29.26
CA ASP A 14 -16.11 10.25 -28.90
C ASP A 14 -16.50 10.21 -27.42
N LYS A 15 -15.75 9.48 -26.58
CA LYS A 15 -16.08 9.23 -25.18
C LYS A 15 -14.95 9.64 -24.24
N VAL A 16 -15.33 10.06 -23.02
CA VAL A 16 -14.39 10.31 -21.91
C VAL A 16 -14.54 9.19 -20.89
N HIS A 17 -13.41 8.60 -20.50
CA HIS A 17 -13.33 7.42 -19.65
C HIS A 17 -12.79 7.81 -18.27
N PHE A 18 -13.56 7.48 -17.22
CA PHE A 18 -13.23 7.85 -15.84
C PHE A 18 -12.83 6.64 -15.00
N ASP A 19 -13.51 5.50 -15.17
CA ASP A 19 -13.21 4.28 -14.41
C ASP A 19 -11.84 3.74 -14.84
N PHE A 20 -10.98 3.39 -13.88
CA PHE A 20 -9.71 2.74 -14.18
C PHE A 20 -9.35 1.63 -13.18
N ALA A 21 -8.45 0.75 -13.59
CA ALA A 21 -7.86 -0.26 -12.73
C ALA A 21 -6.39 -0.48 -13.09
N VAL A 22 -5.54 -0.59 -12.08
CA VAL A 22 -4.09 -0.81 -12.24
C VAL A 22 -3.62 -2.09 -11.54
N ARG A 23 -2.51 -2.64 -12.02
CA ARG A 23 -1.71 -3.67 -11.34
C ARG A 23 -0.36 -3.09 -10.93
N LEU A 24 0.39 -3.85 -10.14
CA LEU A 24 1.80 -3.55 -9.90
C LEU A 24 2.60 -3.71 -11.21
N PRO A 25 3.39 -2.70 -11.62
CA PRO A 25 4.32 -2.84 -12.73
C PRO A 25 5.33 -3.96 -12.46
N VAL A 26 5.72 -4.69 -13.50
CA VAL A 26 6.74 -5.74 -13.46
C VAL A 26 7.94 -5.33 -14.31
N VAL A 27 9.05 -6.08 -14.19
CA VAL A 27 10.30 -5.76 -14.92
C VAL A 27 10.11 -5.71 -16.43
N SER A 28 9.22 -6.53 -17.01
CA SER A 28 8.93 -6.45 -18.44
C SER A 28 8.32 -5.10 -18.85
N ASP A 29 7.49 -4.51 -18.00
CA ASP A 29 6.91 -3.18 -18.26
C ASP A 29 7.98 -2.10 -18.25
N THR A 30 8.97 -2.23 -17.35
CA THR A 30 10.12 -1.32 -17.31
C THR A 30 10.94 -1.42 -18.59
N ILE A 31 11.19 -2.63 -19.09
CA ILE A 31 11.93 -2.84 -20.34
C ILE A 31 11.15 -2.26 -21.52
N GLU A 32 9.84 -2.51 -21.58
CA GLU A 32 8.98 -2.00 -22.66
C GLU A 32 8.89 -0.47 -22.62
N ALA A 33 8.73 0.12 -21.43
CA ALA A 33 8.71 1.56 -21.25
C ALA A 33 10.03 2.21 -21.67
N LEU A 34 11.18 1.62 -21.30
CA LEU A 34 12.49 2.13 -21.73
C LEU A 34 12.66 2.08 -23.25
N ARG A 35 12.19 1.01 -23.91
CA ARG A 35 12.22 0.90 -25.37
C ARG A 35 11.33 1.94 -26.02
N ALA A 36 10.09 2.10 -25.56
CA ALA A 36 9.17 3.10 -26.06
C ALA A 36 9.70 4.52 -25.86
N THR A 37 10.35 4.80 -24.71
CA THR A 37 11.00 6.09 -24.46
C THR A 37 12.14 6.34 -25.43
N ASP A 38 13.03 5.37 -25.64
CA ASP A 38 14.14 5.51 -26.57
C ASP A 38 13.64 5.71 -28.01
N GLU A 39 12.62 4.96 -28.43
CA GLU A 39 11.99 5.09 -29.75
C GLU A 39 11.32 6.47 -29.95
N ALA A 40 10.60 6.97 -28.95
CA ALA A 40 9.86 8.23 -29.06
C ALA A 40 10.74 9.48 -28.85
N CYS A 41 11.74 9.40 -27.96
CA CYS A 41 12.56 10.54 -27.56
C CYS A 41 13.99 10.51 -28.15
N GLY A 42 14.43 9.39 -28.72
CA GLY A 42 15.80 9.16 -29.18
C GLY A 42 16.84 9.05 -28.05
N THR A 43 16.37 9.00 -26.79
CA THR A 43 17.18 8.88 -25.58
C THR A 43 16.31 8.49 -24.40
N THR A 44 16.90 7.83 -23.41
CA THR A 44 16.29 7.59 -22.09
C THR A 44 16.69 8.63 -21.04
N GLU A 45 17.47 9.65 -21.42
CA GLU A 45 18.01 10.66 -20.51
C GLU A 45 17.29 12.02 -20.63
N GLY A 46 17.21 12.74 -19.51
CA GLY A 46 16.62 14.08 -19.45
C GLY A 46 15.16 14.13 -18.99
N ALA A 47 14.66 15.34 -18.72
CA ALA A 47 13.35 15.53 -18.09
C ALA A 47 12.19 15.04 -18.96
N ALA A 48 12.23 15.29 -20.27
CA ALA A 48 11.17 14.87 -21.20
C ALA A 48 11.14 13.34 -21.35
N ALA A 49 12.29 12.71 -21.57
CA ALA A 49 12.40 11.25 -21.66
C ALA A 49 11.97 10.56 -20.35
N ASN A 50 12.34 11.13 -19.20
CA ASN A 50 11.90 10.63 -17.90
C ASN A 50 10.37 10.71 -17.73
N MET A 51 9.74 11.80 -18.18
CA MET A 51 8.28 11.91 -18.14
C MET A 51 7.62 10.88 -19.06
N TYR A 52 8.09 10.74 -20.30
CA TYR A 52 7.60 9.71 -21.22
C TYR A 52 7.72 8.32 -20.59
N TYR A 53 8.88 7.99 -20.02
CA TYR A 53 9.12 6.72 -19.34
C TYR A 53 8.10 6.45 -18.24
N ARG A 54 7.83 7.44 -17.36
CA ARG A 54 6.82 7.29 -16.30
C ARG A 54 5.43 7.00 -16.87
N VAL A 55 5.03 7.71 -17.91
CA VAL A 55 3.73 7.49 -18.57
C VAL A 55 3.68 6.13 -19.28
N ALA A 56 4.77 5.69 -19.90
CA ALA A 56 4.85 4.39 -20.55
C ALA A 56 4.76 3.23 -19.54
N VAL A 57 5.40 3.34 -18.37
CA VAL A 57 5.22 2.38 -17.27
C VAL A 57 3.77 2.37 -16.80
N MET A 58 3.15 3.55 -16.65
CA MET A 58 1.75 3.68 -16.27
C MET A 58 0.82 3.01 -17.28
N ALA A 59 1.01 3.25 -18.58
CA ALA A 59 0.25 2.61 -19.65
C ALA A 59 0.30 1.08 -19.55
N CYS A 60 1.48 0.50 -19.29
CA CYS A 60 1.65 -0.94 -19.10
C CYS A 60 0.91 -1.46 -17.84
N ALA A 61 0.88 -0.65 -16.78
CA ALA A 61 0.29 -1.00 -15.48
C ALA A 61 -1.23 -0.88 -15.45
N ILE A 62 -1.83 -0.02 -16.28
CA ILE A 62 -3.28 0.09 -16.41
C ILE A 62 -3.83 -1.18 -17.05
N THR A 63 -4.73 -1.86 -16.35
CA THR A 63 -5.41 -3.08 -16.81
C THR A 63 -6.78 -2.81 -17.41
N ALA A 64 -7.41 -1.67 -17.06
CA ALA A 64 -8.65 -1.20 -17.64
C ALA A 64 -8.74 0.33 -17.53
N LEU A 65 -9.28 0.97 -18.56
CA LEU A 65 -9.61 2.39 -18.61
C LEU A 65 -10.97 2.53 -19.30
N GLY A 66 -12.04 2.45 -18.50
CA GLY A 66 -13.40 2.25 -19.01
C GLY A 66 -13.47 1.04 -19.94
N ASP A 67 -13.94 1.29 -21.17
CA ASP A 67 -14.06 0.36 -22.30
C ASP A 67 -12.97 0.57 -23.38
N VAL A 68 -11.89 1.31 -23.09
CA VAL A 68 -10.74 1.42 -23.99
C VAL A 68 -10.06 0.04 -24.10
N PRO A 69 -9.83 -0.50 -25.33
CA PRO A 69 -9.08 -1.74 -25.52
C PRO A 69 -7.69 -1.66 -24.90
N LYS A 70 -7.18 -2.76 -24.34
CA LYS A 70 -5.93 -2.72 -23.57
C LYS A 70 -4.74 -2.30 -24.43
N GLU A 71 -4.74 -2.70 -25.69
CA GLU A 71 -3.72 -2.43 -26.70
C GLU A 71 -3.68 -0.95 -27.10
N GLU A 72 -4.79 -0.23 -26.91
CA GLU A 72 -4.96 1.18 -27.25
C GLU A 72 -4.59 2.10 -26.07
N ILE A 73 -4.39 1.55 -24.87
CA ILE A 73 -3.88 2.30 -23.70
C ILE A 73 -2.36 2.44 -23.85
N THR A 74 -1.95 3.37 -24.71
CA THR A 74 -0.54 3.65 -25.04
C THR A 74 0.00 4.84 -24.26
N ALA A 75 1.33 4.98 -24.21
CA ALA A 75 1.97 6.16 -23.62
C ALA A 75 1.54 7.46 -24.34
N GLU A 76 1.36 7.39 -25.67
CA GLU A 76 0.95 8.52 -26.50
C GLU A 76 -0.48 8.96 -26.21
N LEU A 77 -1.41 8.02 -26.03
CA LEU A 77 -2.78 8.36 -25.62
C LEU A 77 -2.77 9.12 -24.29
N LEU A 78 -2.06 8.58 -23.30
CA LEU A 78 -2.03 9.19 -21.97
C LEU A 78 -1.29 10.54 -21.97
N LEU A 79 -0.18 10.68 -22.70
CA LEU A 79 0.52 11.97 -22.80
C LEU A 79 -0.35 13.08 -23.40
N ASN A 80 -1.27 12.74 -24.29
CA ASN A 80 -2.12 13.74 -24.96
C ASN A 80 -3.44 14.00 -24.22
N GLU A 81 -3.99 13.00 -23.53
CA GLU A 81 -5.37 13.06 -23.01
C GLU A 81 -5.48 12.87 -21.48
N LEU A 82 -4.38 12.55 -20.79
CA LEU A 82 -4.35 12.46 -19.32
C LEU A 82 -3.89 13.79 -18.72
N ASN A 83 -4.69 14.32 -17.80
CA ASN A 83 -4.31 15.51 -17.03
C ASN A 83 -3.31 15.16 -15.91
N ASP A 84 -2.49 16.13 -15.49
CA ASP A 84 -1.53 15.97 -14.38
C ASP A 84 -2.18 15.48 -13.07
N ASP A 85 -3.37 15.99 -12.70
CA ASP A 85 -4.09 15.55 -11.49
C ASP A 85 -4.49 14.07 -11.59
N ASP A 86 -4.90 13.63 -12.79
CA ASP A 86 -5.29 12.24 -13.05
C ASP A 86 -4.07 11.31 -13.13
N PHE A 87 -2.95 11.82 -13.64
CA PHE A 87 -1.66 11.12 -13.58
C PHE A 87 -1.26 10.84 -12.12
N ASP A 88 -1.33 11.84 -11.25
CA ASP A 88 -0.99 11.69 -9.83
C ASP A 88 -1.94 10.70 -9.12
N LEU A 89 -3.23 10.68 -9.49
CA LEU A 89 -4.18 9.70 -8.96
C LEU A 89 -3.82 8.26 -9.33
N ILE A 90 -3.43 8.02 -10.58
CA ILE A 90 -3.02 6.69 -11.02
C ILE A 90 -1.71 6.27 -10.36
N ASP A 91 -0.73 7.18 -10.26
CA ASP A 91 0.57 6.91 -9.62
C ASP A 91 0.39 6.56 -8.14
N ALA A 92 -0.40 7.36 -7.41
CA ALA A 92 -0.73 7.09 -6.00
C ALA A 92 -1.41 5.73 -5.80
N GLN A 93 -2.22 5.31 -6.77
CA GLN A 93 -2.89 4.03 -6.71
C GLN A 93 -1.95 2.83 -6.97
N ILE A 94 -0.98 2.99 -7.86
CA ILE A 94 0.11 2.02 -8.05
C ILE A 94 0.93 1.89 -6.76
N GLU A 95 1.29 3.02 -6.13
CA GLU A 95 1.99 3.03 -4.84
C GLU A 95 1.18 2.34 -3.73
N ALA A 96 -0.14 2.57 -3.68
CA ALA A 96 -1.01 1.92 -2.71
C ALA A 96 -1.02 0.39 -2.86
N ILE A 97 -0.98 -0.13 -4.09
CA ILE A 97 -0.87 -1.57 -4.35
C ILE A 97 0.49 -2.10 -3.88
N LYS A 98 1.58 -1.40 -4.18
CA LYS A 98 2.94 -1.75 -3.73
C LYS A 98 3.01 -1.83 -2.20
N LYS A 99 2.50 -0.81 -1.51
CA LYS A 99 2.45 -0.77 -0.05
C LYS A 99 1.60 -1.90 0.54
N LYS A 100 0.50 -2.28 -0.11
CA LYS A 100 -0.30 -3.44 0.29
C LYS A 100 0.54 -4.72 0.17
N ALA A 101 1.26 -4.92 -0.95
CA ALA A 101 2.12 -6.08 -1.17
C ALA A 101 3.26 -6.18 -0.13
N ASP A 102 3.99 -5.10 0.09
CA ASP A 102 5.05 -5.02 1.11
C ASP A 102 4.50 -5.31 2.51
N GLY A 103 3.30 -4.79 2.82
CA GLY A 103 2.61 -5.05 4.07
C GLY A 103 2.20 -6.51 4.26
N PHE A 104 1.88 -7.25 3.19
CA PHE A 104 1.64 -8.70 3.27
C PHE A 104 2.95 -9.46 3.55
N GLU A 105 4.04 -9.12 2.87
CA GLU A 105 5.34 -9.77 3.06
C GLU A 105 5.89 -9.57 4.49
N GLN A 106 5.79 -8.34 5.01
CA GLN A 106 6.19 -8.03 6.39
C GLN A 106 5.39 -8.86 7.40
N LYS A 107 4.07 -8.99 7.20
CA LYS A 107 3.21 -9.82 8.06
C LYS A 107 3.56 -11.29 7.97
N LEU A 108 3.80 -11.81 6.77
CA LEU A 108 4.19 -13.21 6.56
C LEU A 108 5.54 -13.52 7.23
N THR A 109 6.49 -12.60 7.12
CA THR A 109 7.79 -12.69 7.79
C THR A 109 7.61 -12.66 9.31
N GLY A 110 6.79 -11.73 9.83
CA GLY A 110 6.42 -11.68 11.25
C GLY A 110 5.82 -13.00 11.76
N TYR A 111 4.85 -13.55 11.02
CA TYR A 111 4.23 -14.85 11.33
C TYR A 111 5.25 -16.00 11.35
N ARG A 112 6.10 -16.12 10.32
CA ARG A 112 7.17 -17.14 10.29
C ARG A 112 8.11 -17.02 11.48
N THR A 113 8.46 -15.79 11.84
CA THR A 113 9.32 -15.52 13.00
C THR A 113 8.63 -15.92 14.31
N LEU A 114 7.33 -15.65 14.44
CA LEU A 114 6.52 -16.07 15.59
C LEU A 114 6.40 -17.59 15.70
N VAL A 115 6.09 -18.30 14.62
CA VAL A 115 6.01 -19.77 14.62
C VAL A 115 7.33 -20.38 15.09
N LEU A 116 8.46 -19.91 14.56
CA LEU A 116 9.79 -20.38 14.96
C LEU A 116 10.12 -20.03 16.42
N ALA A 117 9.78 -18.83 16.88
CA ALA A 117 10.11 -18.37 18.23
C ALA A 117 9.21 -19.04 19.29
N LEU A 118 7.89 -19.04 19.08
CA LEU A 118 6.92 -19.64 19.99
C LEU A 118 6.99 -21.17 20.00
N GLY A 119 7.37 -21.79 18.88
CA GLY A 119 7.69 -23.22 18.82
C GLY A 119 8.79 -23.63 19.80
N ARG A 120 9.80 -22.77 20.03
CA ARG A 120 10.85 -23.01 21.06
C ARG A 120 10.29 -23.00 22.49
N TYR A 121 9.12 -22.40 22.69
CA TYR A 121 8.39 -22.35 23.96
C TYR A 121 7.23 -23.36 24.01
N GLY A 122 7.15 -24.29 23.05
CA GLY A 122 6.17 -25.38 23.05
C GLY A 122 4.78 -25.01 22.52
N ILE A 123 4.61 -23.83 21.91
CA ILE A 123 3.35 -23.43 21.27
C ILE A 123 3.33 -23.96 19.83
N SER A 124 2.32 -24.75 19.50
CA SER A 124 2.20 -25.37 18.17
C SER A 124 1.71 -24.39 17.09
N GLU A 125 2.04 -24.67 15.84
CA GLU A 125 1.57 -23.89 14.68
C GLU A 125 0.04 -23.85 14.59
N GLN A 126 -0.65 -24.95 14.94
CA GLN A 126 -2.12 -24.98 15.00
C GLN A 126 -2.68 -24.00 16.05
N GLN A 127 -2.06 -23.91 17.23
CA GLN A 127 -2.47 -22.94 18.25
C GLN A 127 -2.24 -21.51 17.74
N ILE A 128 -1.09 -21.24 17.11
CA ILE A 128 -0.78 -19.91 16.54
C ILE A 128 -1.75 -19.54 15.41
N GLY A 129 -2.10 -20.49 14.54
CA GLY A 129 -3.09 -20.31 13.48
C GLY A 129 -4.51 -20.02 13.98
N SER A 130 -4.82 -20.42 15.21
CA SER A 130 -6.11 -20.13 15.87
C SER A 130 -6.13 -18.81 16.66
N MET A 131 -4.98 -18.16 16.85
CA MET A 131 -4.89 -16.92 17.63
C MET A 131 -5.43 -15.73 16.85
N THR A 132 -6.07 -14.82 17.59
CA THR A 132 -6.47 -13.51 17.08
C THR A 132 -5.24 -12.64 16.82
N ARG A 133 -5.41 -11.63 15.97
CA ARG A 133 -4.35 -10.68 15.65
C ARG A 133 -3.77 -9.99 16.90
N THR A 134 -4.63 -9.62 17.85
CA THR A 134 -4.22 -8.98 19.10
C THR A 134 -3.37 -9.91 19.98
N GLU A 135 -3.68 -11.20 20.02
CA GLU A 135 -2.88 -12.19 20.74
C GLU A 135 -1.50 -12.37 20.10
N LEU A 136 -1.45 -12.50 18.76
CA LEU A 136 -0.20 -12.59 18.03
C LEU A 136 0.68 -11.35 18.25
N ASP A 137 0.11 -10.15 18.18
CA ASP A 137 0.82 -8.89 18.45
C ASP A 137 1.39 -8.88 19.89
N GLY A 138 0.61 -9.33 20.88
CA GLY A 138 1.06 -9.47 22.28
C GLY A 138 2.24 -10.43 22.45
N TYR A 139 2.22 -11.59 21.78
CA TYR A 139 3.35 -12.53 21.77
C TYR A 139 4.58 -11.96 21.07
N THR A 140 4.39 -11.20 19.99
CA THR A 140 5.48 -10.53 19.27
C THR A 140 6.21 -9.54 20.17
N GLU A 141 5.46 -8.72 20.91
CA GLU A 141 6.03 -7.79 21.89
C GLU A 141 6.74 -8.52 23.05
N ALA A 142 6.16 -9.61 23.56
CA ALA A 142 6.75 -10.40 24.64
C ALA A 142 8.10 -11.01 24.21
N LEU A 143 8.18 -11.56 22.99
CA LEU A 143 9.41 -12.09 22.43
C LEU A 143 10.46 -10.99 22.21
N ALA A 144 10.05 -9.81 21.73
CA ALA A 144 10.97 -8.68 21.59
C ALA A 144 11.57 -8.23 22.94
N ARG A 145 10.75 -8.21 24.01
CA ARG A 145 11.20 -7.95 25.39
C ARG A 145 12.17 -9.03 25.89
N LEU A 146 11.86 -10.31 25.66
CA LEU A 146 12.69 -11.45 26.07
C LEU A 146 14.06 -11.48 25.38
N HIS A 147 14.12 -11.14 24.09
CA HIS A 147 15.34 -11.18 23.29
C HIS A 147 16.10 -9.84 23.23
N GLY A 148 15.73 -8.86 24.06
CA GLY A 148 16.48 -7.61 24.23
C GLY A 148 16.49 -6.66 23.02
N LYS A 149 15.65 -6.90 22.00
CA LYS A 149 15.47 -5.93 20.91
C LYS A 149 14.59 -4.79 21.43
N LYS A 150 15.16 -3.60 21.61
CA LYS A 150 14.40 -2.37 21.87
C LYS A 150 13.41 -2.15 20.72
N THR A 151 12.16 -2.57 20.88
CA THR A 151 11.06 -2.12 20.05
C THR A 151 10.93 -0.62 20.24
N GLY A 152 11.04 0.14 19.14
CA GLY A 152 10.85 1.58 19.15
C GLY A 152 9.56 1.94 19.88
N GLN A 153 9.65 2.87 20.82
CA GLN A 153 8.50 3.39 21.56
C GLN A 153 7.49 4.00 20.58
N THR A 154 6.35 3.34 20.38
CA THR A 154 5.10 4.07 20.15
C THR A 154 4.41 4.20 21.50
N THR A 155 4.84 5.19 22.28
CA THR A 155 4.10 5.60 23.48
C THR A 155 2.81 6.30 23.06
N THR A 156 1.72 5.55 22.87
CA THR A 156 0.39 6.13 23.13
C THR A 156 0.29 6.34 24.63
N ARG A 157 0.63 7.56 25.07
CA ARG A 157 0.52 8.00 26.45
C ARG A 157 -0.96 8.14 26.80
N THR A 158 -1.63 7.03 27.11
CA THR A 158 -2.95 7.09 27.75
C THR A 158 -2.73 7.60 29.16
N THR A 159 -3.02 8.87 29.40
CA THR A 159 -3.06 9.46 30.74
C THR A 159 -4.12 8.73 31.55
N ARG A 160 -3.67 7.76 32.34
CA ARG A 160 -4.51 7.05 33.30
C ARG A 160 -4.74 8.00 34.48
N THR A 161 -5.72 8.90 34.37
CA THR A 161 -6.15 9.72 35.50
C THR A 161 -6.80 8.80 36.53
N VAL A 162 -6.07 8.49 37.61
CA VAL A 162 -6.63 7.79 38.77
C VAL A 162 -7.55 8.79 39.48
N LYS A 163 -8.85 8.77 39.19
CA LYS A 163 -9.85 9.48 40.01
C LYS A 163 -9.92 8.78 41.37
N SER A 164 -9.35 9.38 42.40
CA SER A 164 -9.52 8.90 43.77
C SER A 164 -11.00 8.96 44.16
N GLN A 165 -11.60 7.81 44.48
CA GLN A 165 -12.92 7.79 45.10
C GLN A 165 -12.78 8.04 46.61
N ARG A 166 -12.70 9.31 47.01
CA ARG A 166 -12.77 9.68 48.43
C ARG A 166 -14.23 9.59 48.88
N ARG A 167 -14.60 8.55 49.64
CA ARG A 167 -15.92 8.41 50.26
C ARG A 167 -16.23 9.63 51.14
N LYS A 168 -17.32 10.35 50.86
CA LYS A 168 -17.90 11.33 51.77
C LYS A 168 -18.39 10.61 53.03
N LYS A 169 -17.85 10.96 54.20
CA LYS A 169 -18.44 10.58 55.49
C LYS A 169 -19.81 11.27 55.61
N VAL A 170 -20.86 10.46 55.73
CA VAL A 170 -22.22 10.93 56.07
C VAL A 170 -22.17 11.50 57.49
N GLY A 171 -22.54 12.77 57.64
CA GLY A 171 -22.63 13.45 58.92
C GLY A 171 -23.65 12.77 59.82
N LYS A 172 -23.22 12.42 61.04
CA LYS A 172 -24.09 11.89 62.08
C LYS A 172 -24.81 13.08 62.73
N ARG A 173 -26.12 13.20 62.49
CA ARG A 173 -27.00 14.10 63.24
C ARG A 173 -26.99 13.70 64.72
N ARG A 174 -26.75 14.66 65.60
CA ARG A 174 -27.33 14.76 66.94
C ARG A 174 -27.61 16.22 67.21
#